data_AF-A0A542M197-F1
#
_entry.id   AF-A0A542M197-F1
#
_cell.length_a   1.000
_cell.length_b   1.000
_cell.length_c   1.000
_cell.angle_alpha   90.00
_cell.angle_beta   90.00
_cell.angle_gamma   90.00
#
_symmetry.space_group_name_H-M   'P 1'
#
loop_
_entity.id
_entity.type
_entity.pdbx_description
1 polymer ?
#
loop_
_entity_poly.entity_id
_entity_poly.type
_entity_poly.pdbx_seq_one_letter_code
_entity_poly.pdbx_strand_id
1 'polypeptide(L)'
;MDDSRHTAEFLRVKGLAERGIATAQHSLGFMYVNGQGVPRNEELAVAWYRMAASSGLEQAQYNLGVLYQRGWGPEPGVTQDLVQAVYWYRQAAEQGYGPAQYNLGWLYVKGQGVVADVQQALHWFAQAAEQGDAGAQHNLGMMYEGGKGVPQDLAQALAWYRRAAEQGYARSQFNLALRHDSGQGLPRDAQQAVHWLRQAAEQGYAPAQFNLGLRYDKGQDLPQDGAKAIEWYGRAAAQGHASSQFNLALIHDNGHGHNLQPDPVQALHWFRKAAEQGHAGAQDNLGLRYENGLGVDQDHAQAAHWYRQAAEQGFAGAQYHLGLLYAAGLGVSQDAAAAADWTRRAAEQGHLRAQFDLALRYESGQLSGQPSGSGAAADLQQALYWCRKAADQDYAPAQYMLGQLLDRDDSGSVDPRQAGDWYRKAAEQGHAQAQFALGLRYDSAHGVARDYEAAHFWYLCAARQGHARAQFNLGVMYAAGQGVPPDPVEAYAWLHRAGAAGLAPAARYLQRVAARMSPAMLAQAGTLVGSA
;
A
#
# COMPACT_ATOMS: atom_id res chain seq x y z
N MET A 1 42.06 -38.76 -37.35
CA MET A 1 40.67 -38.30 -37.51
C MET A 1 40.73 -36.80 -37.44
N ASP A 2 41.02 -36.20 -38.59
CA ASP A 2 41.18 -34.77 -38.75
C ASP A 2 40.07 -34.25 -39.66
N ASP A 3 39.77 -32.97 -39.50
CA ASP A 3 39.11 -32.10 -40.47
C ASP A 3 37.57 -32.07 -40.58
N SER A 4 36.92 -31.38 -39.62
CA SER A 4 35.74 -30.53 -39.92
C SER A 4 35.45 -29.47 -38.83
N ARG A 5 36.47 -28.97 -38.12
CA ARG A 5 36.26 -27.98 -37.04
C ARG A 5 35.85 -26.58 -37.53
N HIS A 6 35.99 -26.32 -38.82
CA HIS A 6 35.69 -25.03 -39.42
C HIS A 6 34.76 -25.19 -40.63
N THR A 7 33.76 -24.33 -40.74
CA THR A 7 32.88 -24.34 -41.92
C THR A 7 33.58 -23.70 -43.13
N ALA A 8 33.17 -24.07 -44.34
CA ALA A 8 33.67 -23.44 -45.57
C ALA A 8 33.44 -21.91 -45.57
N GLU A 9 32.31 -21.49 -45.00
CA GLU A 9 31.98 -20.08 -44.82
C GLU A 9 32.97 -19.36 -43.89
N PHE A 10 33.30 -19.96 -42.74
CA PHE A 10 34.32 -19.42 -41.84
C PHE A 10 35.67 -19.29 -42.54
N LEU A 11 36.12 -20.33 -43.26
CA LEU A 11 37.40 -20.30 -43.95
C LEU A 11 37.46 -19.21 -45.03
N ARG A 12 36.35 -19.01 -45.76
CA ARG A 12 36.22 -17.93 -46.74
C ARG A 12 36.32 -16.56 -46.09
N VAL A 13 35.53 -16.32 -45.04
CA VAL A 13 35.53 -15.05 -44.28
C VAL A 13 36.92 -14.79 -43.68
N LYS A 14 37.56 -15.84 -43.13
CA LYS A 14 38.92 -15.77 -42.59
C LYS A 14 39.93 -15.31 -43.64
N GLY A 15 39.95 -15.93 -44.82
CA GLY A 15 40.87 -15.53 -45.88
C GLY A 15 40.66 -14.08 -46.38
N LEU A 16 39.43 -13.57 -46.34
CA LEU A 16 39.12 -12.16 -46.66
C LEU A 16 39.56 -11.21 -45.54
N ALA A 17 39.34 -11.60 -44.28
CA ALA A 17 39.73 -10.82 -43.11
C ALA A 17 41.25 -10.67 -43.00
N GLU A 18 42.00 -11.74 -43.27
CA GLU A 18 43.47 -11.76 -43.31
C GLU A 18 44.04 -10.87 -44.43
N ARG A 19 43.25 -10.56 -45.46
CA ARG A 19 43.60 -9.59 -46.52
C ARG A 19 43.27 -8.14 -46.16
N GLY A 20 42.80 -7.87 -44.94
CA GLY A 20 42.50 -6.51 -44.49
C GLY A 20 41.10 -6.00 -44.81
N ILE A 21 40.19 -6.85 -45.29
CA ILE A 21 38.82 -6.41 -45.61
C ILE A 21 38.04 -6.19 -44.31
N ALA A 22 37.78 -4.93 -43.95
CA ALA A 22 37.18 -4.54 -42.67
C ALA A 22 35.85 -5.24 -42.36
N THR A 23 34.96 -5.38 -43.35
CA THR A 23 33.67 -6.09 -43.18
C THR A 23 33.85 -7.59 -42.94
N ALA A 24 34.86 -8.21 -43.54
CA ALA A 24 35.22 -9.60 -43.29
C ALA A 24 35.86 -9.78 -41.92
N GLN A 25 36.71 -8.83 -41.47
CA GLN A 25 37.25 -8.81 -40.12
C GLN A 25 36.15 -8.69 -39.07
N HIS A 26 35.16 -7.80 -39.28
CA HIS A 26 33.98 -7.71 -38.43
C HIS A 26 33.18 -9.01 -38.41
N SER A 27 32.91 -9.59 -39.58
CA SER A 27 32.18 -10.87 -39.69
C SER A 27 32.91 -12.00 -38.97
N LEU A 28 34.25 -12.04 -39.08
CA LEU A 28 35.07 -13.02 -38.40
C LEU A 28 35.03 -12.84 -36.87
N GLY A 29 35.08 -11.59 -36.39
CA GLY A 29 34.86 -11.27 -34.99
C GLY A 29 33.51 -11.79 -34.49
N PHE A 30 32.44 -11.55 -35.27
CA PHE A 30 31.10 -12.05 -34.96
C PHE A 30 31.03 -13.59 -34.90
N MET A 31 31.71 -14.28 -35.82
CA MET A 31 31.79 -15.74 -35.82
C MET A 31 32.45 -16.27 -34.54
N TYR A 32 33.53 -15.64 -34.08
CA TYR A 32 34.19 -16.00 -32.82
C TYR A 32 33.35 -15.68 -31.58
N VAL A 33 32.60 -14.58 -31.56
CA VAL A 33 31.66 -14.26 -30.45
C VAL A 33 30.58 -15.35 -30.32
N ASN A 34 29.98 -15.75 -31.43
CA ASN A 34 28.80 -16.61 -31.42
C ASN A 34 29.14 -18.11 -31.49
N GLY A 35 30.35 -18.45 -31.94
CA GLY A 35 30.75 -19.82 -32.24
C GLY A 35 30.22 -20.30 -33.59
N GLN A 36 30.03 -19.39 -34.55
CA GLN A 36 29.43 -19.71 -35.84
C GLN A 36 30.50 -20.26 -36.79
N GLY A 37 30.56 -21.59 -36.91
CA GLY A 37 31.51 -22.27 -37.77
C GLY A 37 32.94 -22.31 -37.26
N VAL A 38 33.16 -21.92 -36.00
CA VAL A 38 34.42 -21.98 -35.24
C VAL A 38 34.08 -22.03 -33.74
N PRO A 39 34.89 -22.65 -32.86
CA PRO A 39 34.69 -22.52 -31.41
C PRO A 39 34.72 -21.06 -30.95
N ARG A 40 33.93 -20.74 -29.91
CA ARG A 40 33.92 -19.39 -29.33
C ARG A 40 35.32 -19.01 -28.83
N ASN A 41 35.72 -17.78 -29.12
CA ASN A 41 37.00 -17.25 -28.65
C ASN A 41 36.90 -15.72 -28.51
N GLU A 42 36.88 -15.24 -27.27
CA GLU A 42 36.69 -13.81 -26.97
C GLU A 42 37.90 -12.97 -27.37
N GLU A 43 39.12 -13.47 -27.13
CA GLU A 43 40.37 -12.79 -27.49
C GLU A 43 40.45 -12.55 -29.00
N LEU A 44 40.16 -13.59 -29.79
CA LEU A 44 40.13 -13.48 -31.26
C LEU A 44 38.99 -12.58 -31.72
N ALA A 45 37.81 -12.65 -31.10
CA ALA A 45 36.71 -11.74 -31.42
C ALA A 45 37.11 -10.27 -31.22
N VAL A 46 37.72 -9.94 -30.07
CA VAL A 46 38.22 -8.59 -29.77
C VAL A 46 39.30 -8.17 -30.77
N ALA A 47 40.26 -9.06 -31.09
CA ALA A 47 41.32 -8.75 -32.04
C ALA A 47 40.77 -8.43 -33.44
N TRP A 48 39.84 -9.24 -33.94
CA TRP A 48 39.23 -9.03 -35.26
C TRP A 48 38.33 -7.79 -35.30
N TYR A 49 37.53 -7.54 -34.26
CA TYR A 49 36.78 -6.29 -34.16
C TYR A 49 37.68 -5.07 -34.05
N ARG A 50 38.81 -5.16 -33.32
CA ARG A 50 39.76 -4.05 -33.23
C ARG A 50 40.34 -3.70 -34.59
N MET A 51 40.75 -4.68 -35.39
CA MET A 51 41.25 -4.42 -36.76
C MET A 51 40.19 -3.75 -37.65
N ALA A 52 38.95 -4.25 -37.62
CA ALA A 52 37.85 -3.67 -38.38
C ALA A 52 37.50 -2.24 -37.88
N ALA A 53 37.45 -2.04 -36.57
CA ALA A 53 37.15 -0.76 -35.93
C ALA A 53 38.24 0.29 -36.19
N SER A 54 39.51 -0.11 -36.18
CA SER A 54 40.66 0.74 -36.55
C SER A 54 40.65 1.12 -38.03
N SER A 55 39.96 0.36 -38.87
CA SER A 55 39.72 0.70 -40.28
C SER A 55 38.49 1.61 -40.48
N GLY A 56 37.88 2.09 -39.38
CA GLY A 56 36.76 3.04 -39.39
C GLY A 56 35.37 2.41 -39.44
N LEU A 57 35.24 1.08 -39.49
CA LEU A 57 33.94 0.42 -39.64
C LEU A 57 33.08 0.60 -38.37
N GLU A 58 31.96 1.31 -38.50
CA GLU A 58 31.11 1.75 -37.40
C GLU A 58 30.47 0.59 -36.63
N GLN A 59 30.06 -0.49 -37.31
CA GLN A 59 29.51 -1.68 -36.65
C GLN A 59 30.57 -2.39 -35.82
N ALA A 60 31.84 -2.35 -36.25
CA ALA A 60 32.94 -2.94 -35.51
C ALA A 60 33.33 -2.09 -34.30
N GLN A 61 33.34 -0.77 -34.45
CA GLN A 61 33.52 0.15 -33.32
C GLN A 61 32.42 -0.05 -32.27
N TYR A 62 31.15 -0.08 -32.69
CA TYR A 62 30.05 -0.38 -31.78
C TYR A 62 30.21 -1.74 -31.08
N ASN A 63 30.42 -2.81 -31.84
CA ASN A 63 30.55 -4.15 -31.26
C ASN A 63 31.75 -4.26 -30.32
N LEU A 64 32.87 -3.61 -30.65
CA LEU A 64 34.02 -3.54 -29.77
C LEU A 64 33.69 -2.79 -28.47
N GLY A 65 32.92 -1.70 -28.54
CA GLY A 65 32.39 -1.01 -27.37
C GLY A 65 31.50 -1.91 -26.50
N VAL A 66 30.62 -2.72 -27.12
CA VAL A 66 29.79 -3.71 -26.43
C VAL A 66 30.65 -4.76 -25.71
N LEU A 67 31.72 -5.24 -26.35
CA LEU A 67 32.62 -6.22 -25.74
C LEU A 67 33.30 -5.64 -24.50
N TYR A 68 33.86 -4.43 -24.58
CA TYR A 68 34.48 -3.77 -23.43
C TYR A 68 33.49 -3.49 -22.30
N GLN A 69 32.26 -3.07 -22.63
CA GLN A 69 31.21 -2.86 -21.63
C GLN A 69 30.80 -4.14 -20.91
N ARG A 70 30.85 -5.30 -21.59
CA ARG A 70 30.57 -6.61 -20.98
C ARG A 70 31.76 -7.19 -20.21
N GLY A 71 32.94 -6.59 -20.31
CA GLY A 71 34.17 -7.11 -19.71
C GLY A 71 34.83 -8.21 -20.54
N TRP A 72 34.68 -8.18 -21.85
CA TRP A 72 35.45 -9.05 -22.75
C TRP A 72 36.70 -8.29 -23.19
N GLY A 73 37.87 -8.78 -22.80
CA GLY A 73 39.15 -8.15 -23.09
C GLY A 73 40.13 -9.09 -23.78
N PRO A 74 41.28 -8.57 -24.24
CA PRO A 74 42.33 -9.37 -24.87
C PRO A 74 43.12 -10.23 -23.85
N GLU A 75 42.89 -10.05 -22.55
CA GLU A 75 43.53 -10.85 -21.49
C GLU A 75 42.45 -11.62 -20.70
N PRO A 76 42.73 -12.86 -20.28
CA PRO A 76 41.83 -13.63 -19.42
C PRO A 76 41.57 -12.88 -18.09
N GLY A 77 40.29 -12.64 -17.78
CA GLY A 77 39.88 -12.00 -16.52
C GLY A 77 39.80 -10.47 -16.54
N VAL A 78 39.88 -9.83 -17.71
CA VAL A 78 39.64 -8.38 -17.85
C VAL A 78 38.23 -8.02 -17.35
N THR A 79 38.16 -7.13 -16.36
CA THR A 79 36.91 -6.54 -15.89
C THR A 79 36.34 -5.57 -16.93
N GLN A 80 35.09 -5.13 -16.78
CA GLN A 80 34.48 -4.10 -17.64
C GLN A 80 35.42 -2.90 -17.83
N ASP A 81 35.70 -2.53 -19.09
CA ASP A 81 36.47 -1.32 -19.44
C ASP A 81 35.53 -0.29 -20.07
N LEU A 82 34.85 0.44 -19.19
CA LEU A 82 33.85 1.42 -19.62
C LEU A 82 34.49 2.62 -20.35
N VAL A 83 35.77 2.91 -20.11
CA VAL A 83 36.48 3.99 -20.81
C VAL A 83 36.70 3.61 -22.28
N GLN A 84 37.13 2.38 -22.54
CA GLN A 84 37.22 1.86 -23.91
C GLN A 84 35.85 1.74 -24.57
N ALA A 85 34.82 1.31 -23.82
CA ALA A 85 33.45 1.26 -24.35
C ALA A 85 32.98 2.64 -24.84
N VAL A 86 33.16 3.69 -24.02
CA VAL A 86 32.86 5.08 -24.41
C VAL A 86 33.64 5.48 -25.65
N TYR A 87 34.94 5.22 -25.69
CA TYR A 87 35.79 5.62 -26.81
C TYR A 87 35.25 5.06 -28.13
N TRP A 88 35.00 3.75 -28.17
CA TRP A 88 34.53 3.09 -29.39
C TRP A 88 33.07 3.42 -29.74
N TYR A 89 32.19 3.57 -28.74
CA TYR A 89 30.85 4.08 -28.99
C TYR A 89 30.85 5.49 -29.53
N ARG A 90 31.74 6.38 -29.04
CA ARG A 90 31.85 7.74 -29.58
C ARG A 90 32.27 7.73 -31.04
N GLN A 91 33.27 6.93 -31.42
CA GLN A 91 33.69 6.81 -32.82
C GLN A 91 32.54 6.33 -33.72
N ALA A 92 31.76 5.33 -33.30
CA ALA A 92 30.60 4.87 -34.08
C ALA A 92 29.45 5.91 -34.10
N ALA A 93 29.20 6.58 -32.97
CA ALA A 93 28.14 7.57 -32.81
C ALA A 93 28.37 8.82 -33.65
N GLU A 94 29.63 9.28 -33.74
CA GLU A 94 30.07 10.40 -34.58
C GLU A 94 29.89 10.10 -36.08
N GLN A 95 29.88 8.82 -36.47
CA GLN A 95 29.55 8.36 -37.83
C GLN A 95 28.03 8.21 -38.07
N GLY A 96 27.20 8.55 -37.09
CA GLY A 96 25.74 8.45 -37.20
C GLY A 96 25.17 7.09 -36.80
N TYR A 97 25.95 6.17 -36.23
CA TYR A 97 25.44 4.83 -35.89
C TYR A 97 24.49 4.86 -34.69
N GLY A 98 23.17 4.81 -34.97
CA GLY A 98 22.10 4.95 -33.97
C GLY A 98 22.26 4.12 -32.68
N PRO A 99 22.57 2.81 -32.75
CA PRO A 99 22.78 2.00 -31.54
C PRO A 99 23.94 2.50 -30.66
N ALA A 100 25.00 3.04 -31.26
CA ALA A 100 26.12 3.62 -30.51
C ALA A 100 25.72 4.96 -29.86
N GLN A 101 24.96 5.81 -30.58
CA GLN A 101 24.42 7.05 -30.02
C GLN A 101 23.52 6.77 -28.81
N TYR A 102 22.61 5.80 -28.91
CA TYR A 102 21.77 5.37 -27.78
C TYR A 102 22.60 4.89 -26.58
N ASN A 103 23.56 3.99 -26.79
CA ASN A 103 24.41 3.46 -25.72
C ASN A 103 25.28 4.54 -25.08
N LEU A 104 25.85 5.43 -25.90
CA LEU A 104 26.67 6.55 -25.42
C LEU A 104 25.83 7.52 -24.57
N GLY A 105 24.60 7.81 -24.99
CA GLY A 105 23.66 8.59 -24.19
C GLY A 105 23.44 8.00 -22.79
N TRP A 106 23.29 6.68 -22.68
CA TRP A 106 23.18 6.00 -21.38
C TRP A 106 24.44 6.11 -20.52
N LEU A 107 25.63 5.98 -21.12
CA LEU A 107 26.89 6.11 -20.38
C LEU A 107 27.07 7.51 -19.80
N TYR A 108 26.65 8.55 -20.54
CA TYR A 108 26.61 9.92 -20.03
C TYR A 108 25.56 10.15 -18.94
N VAL A 109 24.37 9.54 -19.01
CA VAL A 109 23.39 9.61 -17.92
C VAL A 109 23.94 8.96 -16.64
N LYS A 110 24.65 7.84 -16.76
CA LYS A 110 25.14 7.07 -15.61
C LYS A 110 26.50 7.52 -15.10
N GLY A 111 27.25 8.31 -15.86
CA GLY A 111 28.64 8.65 -15.54
C GLY A 111 29.56 7.41 -15.55
N GLN A 112 29.30 6.47 -16.45
CA GLN A 112 30.01 5.20 -16.54
C GLN A 112 31.07 5.26 -17.64
N GLY A 113 32.35 5.24 -17.27
CA GLY A 113 33.46 5.43 -18.22
C GLY A 113 33.67 6.87 -18.70
N VAL A 114 32.76 7.79 -18.33
CA VAL A 114 32.79 9.24 -18.59
C VAL A 114 32.25 9.98 -17.38
N VAL A 115 32.60 11.27 -17.25
CA VAL A 115 31.89 12.16 -16.34
C VAL A 115 30.44 12.27 -16.81
N ALA A 116 29.49 12.16 -15.87
CA ALA A 116 28.07 12.29 -16.19
C ALA A 116 27.79 13.67 -16.79
N ASP A 117 27.08 13.69 -17.92
CA ASP A 117 26.78 14.92 -18.65
C ASP A 117 25.41 14.81 -19.31
N VAL A 118 24.45 15.55 -18.77
CA VAL A 118 23.06 15.52 -19.23
C VAL A 118 22.91 16.14 -20.62
N GLN A 119 23.74 17.12 -20.99
CA GLN A 119 23.69 17.74 -22.33
C GLN A 119 24.21 16.78 -23.39
N GLN A 120 25.28 16.04 -23.09
CA GLN A 120 25.77 14.98 -23.98
C GLN A 120 24.76 13.84 -24.10
N ALA A 121 24.16 13.41 -22.99
CA ALA A 121 23.09 12.42 -23.03
C ALA A 121 21.91 12.86 -23.91
N LEU A 122 21.45 14.11 -23.74
CA LEU A 122 20.39 14.71 -24.55
C LEU A 122 20.76 14.68 -26.04
N HIS A 123 21.96 15.15 -26.36
CA HIS A 123 22.45 15.22 -27.73
C HIS A 123 22.41 13.84 -28.42
N TRP A 124 22.99 12.83 -27.77
CA TRP A 124 23.06 11.49 -28.37
C TRP A 124 21.70 10.78 -28.41
N PHE A 125 20.85 10.95 -27.39
CA PHE A 125 19.48 10.43 -27.46
C PHE A 125 18.65 11.14 -28.53
N ALA A 126 18.81 12.45 -28.74
CA ALA A 126 18.11 13.16 -29.80
C ALA A 126 18.47 12.61 -31.18
N GLN A 127 19.76 12.43 -31.45
CA GLN A 127 20.23 11.86 -32.72
C GLN A 127 19.70 10.44 -32.94
N ALA A 128 19.76 9.57 -31.93
CA ALA A 128 19.22 8.20 -32.04
C ALA A 128 17.68 8.19 -32.19
N ALA A 129 16.98 9.10 -31.50
CA ALA A 129 15.52 9.21 -31.54
C ALA A 129 15.01 9.69 -32.91
N GLU A 130 15.72 10.63 -33.54
CA GLU A 130 15.47 11.11 -34.90
C GLU A 130 15.65 9.99 -35.94
N GLN A 131 16.56 9.05 -35.69
CA GLN A 131 16.74 7.84 -36.52
C GLN A 131 15.69 6.75 -36.26
N GLY A 132 14.76 6.97 -35.33
CA GLY A 132 13.68 6.04 -35.06
C GLY A 132 13.92 5.09 -33.88
N ASP A 133 15.06 5.16 -33.17
CA ASP A 133 15.31 4.27 -32.03
C ASP A 133 14.27 4.50 -30.92
N ALA A 134 13.41 3.51 -30.68
CA ALA A 134 12.29 3.65 -29.74
C ALA A 134 12.74 3.84 -28.29
N GLY A 135 13.91 3.28 -27.90
CA GLY A 135 14.50 3.47 -26.59
C GLY A 135 15.00 4.91 -26.39
N ALA A 136 15.64 5.48 -27.40
CA ALA A 136 16.09 6.87 -27.43
C ALA A 136 14.91 7.85 -27.43
N GLN A 137 13.87 7.57 -28.23
CA GLN A 137 12.63 8.36 -28.23
C GLN A 137 11.98 8.37 -26.83
N HIS A 138 11.90 7.21 -26.16
CA HIS A 138 11.42 7.16 -24.79
C HIS A 138 12.28 8.01 -23.83
N ASN A 139 13.60 7.87 -23.90
CA ASN A 139 14.51 8.61 -23.03
C ASN A 139 14.43 10.12 -23.27
N LEU A 140 14.34 10.55 -24.53
CA LEU A 140 14.13 11.94 -24.89
C LEU A 140 12.80 12.47 -24.35
N GLY A 141 11.74 11.66 -24.42
CA GLY A 141 10.45 11.95 -23.77
C GLY A 141 10.58 12.19 -22.26
N MET A 142 11.33 11.34 -21.55
CA MET A 142 11.60 11.53 -20.12
C MET A 142 12.41 12.80 -19.82
N MET A 143 13.34 13.17 -20.71
CA MET A 143 14.15 14.38 -20.53
C MET A 143 13.30 15.65 -20.64
N TYR A 144 12.40 15.72 -21.63
CA TYR A 144 11.43 16.81 -21.76
C TYR A 144 10.41 16.83 -20.62
N GLU A 145 9.92 15.67 -20.17
CA GLU A 145 8.96 15.59 -19.06
C GLU A 145 9.57 16.10 -17.74
N GLY A 146 10.81 15.72 -17.45
CA GLY A 146 11.50 16.10 -16.22
C GLY A 146 12.27 17.41 -16.29
N GLY A 147 12.33 18.07 -17.45
CA GLY A 147 13.19 19.25 -17.67
C GLY A 147 14.69 18.96 -17.47
N LYS A 148 15.14 17.74 -17.78
CA LYS A 148 16.53 17.31 -17.57
C LYS A 148 17.38 17.63 -18.79
N GLY A 149 18.19 18.69 -18.70
CA GLY A 149 19.04 19.16 -19.81
C GLY A 149 18.29 19.96 -20.87
N VAL A 150 16.96 19.98 -20.83
CA VAL A 150 16.09 20.81 -21.66
C VAL A 150 15.04 21.48 -20.77
N PRO A 151 14.46 22.63 -21.16
CA PRO A 151 13.26 23.14 -20.52
C PRO A 151 12.16 22.08 -20.51
N GLN A 152 11.39 22.03 -19.41
CA GLN A 152 10.27 21.10 -19.31
C GLN A 152 9.24 21.40 -20.39
N ASP A 153 8.86 20.38 -21.17
CA ASP A 153 7.85 20.48 -22.22
C ASP A 153 7.07 19.16 -22.31
N LEU A 154 5.87 19.15 -21.74
CA LEU A 154 5.01 17.97 -21.74
C LEU A 154 4.50 17.60 -23.14
N ALA A 155 4.34 18.58 -24.04
CA ALA A 155 3.86 18.30 -25.38
C ALA A 155 4.93 17.57 -26.20
N GLN A 156 6.20 18.00 -26.10
CA GLN A 156 7.34 17.28 -26.69
C GLN A 156 7.51 15.91 -26.07
N ALA A 157 7.40 15.79 -24.73
CA ALA A 157 7.49 14.49 -24.06
C ALA A 157 6.45 13.50 -24.60
N LEU A 158 5.18 13.93 -24.72
CA LEU A 158 4.08 13.13 -25.25
C LEU A 158 4.29 12.75 -26.72
N ALA A 159 4.81 13.66 -27.55
CA ALA A 159 5.10 13.36 -28.95
C ALA A 159 6.16 12.26 -29.08
N TRP A 160 7.23 12.33 -28.28
CA TRP A 160 8.28 11.31 -28.29
C TRP A 160 7.83 9.97 -27.68
N TYR A 161 7.07 10.00 -26.59
CA TYR A 161 6.46 8.79 -26.05
C TYR A 161 5.52 8.13 -27.06
N ARG A 162 4.71 8.90 -27.79
CA ARG A 162 3.82 8.39 -28.84
C ARG A 162 4.59 7.65 -29.94
N ARG A 163 5.65 8.27 -30.48
CA ARG A 163 6.49 7.62 -31.50
C ARG A 163 7.08 6.30 -31.01
N ALA A 164 7.58 6.25 -29.78
CA ALA A 164 8.11 5.01 -29.21
C ALA A 164 7.02 3.96 -28.95
N ALA A 165 5.84 4.38 -28.48
CA ALA A 165 4.72 3.50 -28.16
C ALA A 165 4.10 2.87 -29.41
N GLU A 166 3.98 3.63 -30.50
CA GLU A 166 3.53 3.17 -31.82
C GLU A 166 4.47 2.11 -32.41
N GLN A 167 5.75 2.15 -32.05
CA GLN A 167 6.74 1.11 -32.37
C GLN A 167 6.70 -0.10 -31.43
N GLY A 168 5.77 -0.13 -30.48
CA GLY A 168 5.64 -1.23 -29.53
C GLY A 168 6.47 -1.07 -28.26
N TYR A 169 7.14 0.06 -28.00
CA TYR A 169 7.98 0.16 -26.81
C TYR A 169 7.14 0.22 -25.51
N ALA A 170 7.08 -0.89 -24.79
CA ALA A 170 6.14 -1.11 -23.68
C ALA A 170 6.22 -0.04 -22.57
N ARG A 171 7.42 0.48 -22.24
CA ARG A 171 7.55 1.56 -21.25
C ARG A 171 6.90 2.87 -21.72
N SER A 172 6.97 3.19 -23.02
CA SER A 172 6.31 4.37 -23.57
C SER A 172 4.80 4.18 -23.69
N GLN A 173 4.34 2.98 -24.06
CA GLN A 173 2.91 2.64 -24.02
C GLN A 173 2.36 2.80 -22.59
N PHE A 174 3.06 2.28 -21.59
CA PHE A 174 2.69 2.48 -20.19
C PHE A 174 2.68 3.97 -19.79
N ASN A 175 3.71 4.74 -20.15
CA ASN A 175 3.74 6.16 -19.82
C ASN A 175 2.60 6.94 -20.48
N LEU A 176 2.27 6.67 -21.75
CA LEU A 176 1.11 7.28 -22.40
C LEU A 176 -0.20 6.90 -21.71
N ALA A 177 -0.34 5.63 -21.29
CA ALA A 177 -1.51 5.22 -20.53
C ALA A 177 -1.70 6.06 -19.26
N LEU A 178 -0.62 6.31 -18.51
CA LEU A 178 -0.66 7.16 -17.31
C LEU A 178 -1.01 8.62 -17.61
N ARG A 179 -0.61 9.15 -18.77
CA ARG A 179 -0.99 10.53 -19.17
C ARG A 179 -2.44 10.64 -19.59
N HIS A 180 -2.94 9.65 -20.33
CA HIS A 180 -4.37 9.52 -20.64
C HIS A 180 -5.22 9.33 -19.39
N ASP A 181 -4.72 8.62 -18.38
CA ASP A 181 -5.44 8.42 -17.12
C ASP A 181 -5.52 9.69 -16.26
N SER A 182 -4.38 10.38 -16.10
CA SER A 182 -4.27 11.56 -15.24
C SER A 182 -4.73 12.87 -15.90
N GLY A 183 -4.76 12.93 -17.24
CA GLY A 183 -5.01 14.17 -17.98
C GLY A 183 -3.84 15.16 -17.93
N GLN A 184 -2.63 14.72 -17.58
CA GLN A 184 -1.46 15.58 -17.52
C GLN A 184 -0.85 15.79 -18.92
N GLY A 185 -0.94 17.02 -19.44
CA GLY A 185 -0.41 17.40 -20.75
C GLY A 185 -1.30 17.01 -21.94
N LEU A 186 -2.39 16.28 -21.70
CA LEU A 186 -3.42 15.92 -22.68
C LEU A 186 -4.78 15.73 -22.00
N PRO A 187 -5.92 15.85 -22.70
CA PRO A 187 -7.22 15.59 -22.10
C PRO A 187 -7.34 14.16 -21.57
N ARG A 188 -7.88 13.98 -20.36
CA ARG A 188 -8.12 12.65 -19.78
C ARG A 188 -8.97 11.81 -20.73
N ASP A 189 -8.51 10.59 -21.01
CA ASP A 189 -9.18 9.62 -21.88
C ASP A 189 -8.96 8.21 -21.33
N ALA A 190 -9.98 7.69 -20.63
CA ALA A 190 -9.94 6.38 -20.01
C ALA A 190 -9.82 5.23 -21.04
N GLN A 191 -10.39 5.39 -22.24
CA GLN A 191 -10.32 4.36 -23.27
C GLN A 191 -8.91 4.23 -23.83
N GLN A 192 -8.26 5.37 -24.13
CA GLN A 192 -6.87 5.39 -24.56
C GLN A 192 -5.93 4.92 -23.45
N ALA A 193 -6.20 5.28 -22.19
CA ALA A 193 -5.43 4.80 -21.05
C ALA A 193 -5.43 3.26 -20.99
N VAL A 194 -6.62 2.64 -21.03
CA VAL A 194 -6.76 1.18 -21.02
C VAL A 194 -6.15 0.53 -22.25
N HIS A 195 -6.29 1.14 -23.43
CA HIS A 195 -5.74 0.63 -24.68
C HIS A 195 -4.21 0.48 -24.60
N TRP A 196 -3.49 1.58 -24.32
CA TRP A 196 -2.03 1.56 -24.23
C TRP A 196 -1.53 0.71 -23.06
N LEU A 197 -2.25 0.73 -21.94
CA LEU A 197 -1.92 -0.10 -20.78
C LEU A 197 -1.99 -1.59 -21.11
N ARG A 198 -3.03 -2.01 -21.85
CA ARG A 198 -3.20 -3.39 -22.28
C ARG A 198 -2.07 -3.82 -23.21
N GLN A 199 -1.70 -2.99 -24.19
CA GLN A 199 -0.57 -3.32 -25.08
C GLN A 199 0.74 -3.49 -24.31
N ALA A 200 1.04 -2.63 -23.35
CA ALA A 200 2.24 -2.77 -22.52
C ALA A 200 2.18 -4.05 -21.65
N ALA A 201 1.01 -4.37 -21.09
CA ALA A 201 0.80 -5.53 -20.25
C ALA A 201 0.93 -6.86 -21.01
N GLU A 202 0.39 -6.91 -22.24
CA GLU A 202 0.47 -8.06 -23.16
C GLU A 202 1.92 -8.36 -23.57
N GLN A 203 2.77 -7.33 -23.64
CA GLN A 203 4.21 -7.48 -23.88
C GLN A 203 5.02 -7.93 -22.65
N GLY A 204 4.36 -8.18 -21.52
CA GLY A 204 5.05 -8.64 -20.31
C GLY A 204 5.47 -7.52 -19.36
N TYR A 205 5.18 -6.24 -19.62
CA TYR A 205 5.68 -5.17 -18.76
C TYR A 205 4.96 -5.18 -17.40
N ALA A 206 5.65 -5.64 -16.35
CA ALA A 206 5.05 -5.92 -15.04
C ALA A 206 4.29 -4.73 -14.41
N PRO A 207 4.76 -3.46 -14.47
CA PRO A 207 3.98 -2.32 -13.99
C PRO A 207 2.65 -2.12 -14.74
N ALA A 208 2.62 -2.41 -16.05
CA ALA A 208 1.37 -2.34 -16.82
C ALA A 208 0.42 -3.49 -16.46
N GLN A 209 0.94 -4.70 -16.29
CA GLN A 209 0.16 -5.85 -15.84
C GLN A 209 -0.46 -5.60 -14.45
N PHE A 210 0.31 -5.07 -13.50
CA PHE A 210 -0.21 -4.66 -12.19
C PHE A 210 -1.37 -3.66 -12.30
N ASN A 211 -1.17 -2.58 -13.06
CA ASN A 211 -2.19 -1.53 -13.21
C ASN A 211 -3.44 -2.03 -13.95
N LEU A 212 -3.29 -2.96 -14.89
CA LEU A 212 -4.43 -3.58 -15.56
C LEU A 212 -5.20 -4.50 -14.60
N GLY A 213 -4.48 -5.27 -13.77
CA GLY A 213 -5.08 -6.05 -12.68
C GLY A 213 -5.89 -5.17 -11.71
N LEU A 214 -5.34 -4.03 -11.31
CA LEU A 214 -6.00 -3.06 -10.43
C LEU A 214 -7.29 -2.47 -11.01
N ARG A 215 -7.34 -2.22 -12.32
CA ARG A 215 -8.55 -1.73 -12.98
C ARG A 215 -9.65 -2.78 -13.00
N TYR A 216 -9.31 -4.05 -13.29
CA TYR A 216 -10.27 -5.16 -13.20
C TYR A 216 -10.73 -5.43 -11.78
N ASP A 217 -9.83 -5.32 -10.79
CA ASP A 217 -10.14 -5.50 -9.37
C ASP A 217 -11.17 -4.47 -8.87
N LYS A 218 -10.94 -3.19 -9.19
CA LYS A 218 -11.78 -2.07 -8.74
C LYS A 218 -12.99 -1.78 -9.62
N GLY A 219 -13.07 -2.37 -10.81
CA GLY A 219 -14.06 -1.98 -11.82
C GLY A 219 -13.86 -0.55 -12.34
N GLN A 220 -12.62 -0.06 -12.35
CA GLN A 220 -12.29 1.31 -12.79
C GLN A 220 -12.03 1.34 -14.29
N ASP A 221 -12.89 2.03 -15.05
CA ASP A 221 -12.85 2.15 -16.53
C ASP A 221 -13.02 0.82 -17.30
N LEU A 222 -13.08 -0.30 -16.57
CA LEU A 222 -13.32 -1.66 -17.04
C LEU A 222 -14.38 -2.30 -16.14
N PRO A 223 -15.24 -3.19 -16.66
CA PRO A 223 -16.11 -4.00 -15.81
C PRO A 223 -15.28 -4.77 -14.78
N GLN A 224 -15.74 -4.77 -13.52
CA GLN A 224 -15.07 -5.51 -12.45
C GLN A 224 -15.00 -7.00 -12.80
N ASP A 225 -13.80 -7.59 -12.71
CA ASP A 225 -13.54 -8.98 -13.12
C ASP A 225 -12.40 -9.55 -12.28
N GLY A 226 -12.76 -10.25 -11.20
CA GLY A 226 -11.79 -10.81 -10.26
C GLY A 226 -10.85 -11.85 -10.88
N ALA A 227 -11.35 -12.65 -11.84
CA ALA A 227 -10.52 -13.65 -12.51
C ALA A 227 -9.42 -12.99 -13.34
N LYS A 228 -9.75 -11.94 -14.09
CA LYS A 228 -8.74 -11.16 -14.83
C LYS A 228 -7.80 -10.39 -13.92
N ALA A 229 -8.29 -9.86 -12.79
CA ALA A 229 -7.43 -9.22 -11.81
C ALA A 229 -6.35 -10.19 -11.30
N ILE A 230 -6.75 -11.39 -10.86
CA ILE A 230 -5.85 -12.45 -10.42
C ILE A 230 -4.87 -12.85 -11.52
N GLU A 231 -5.35 -13.01 -12.77
CA GLU A 231 -4.49 -13.36 -13.90
C GLU A 231 -3.38 -12.31 -14.13
N TRP A 232 -3.75 -11.03 -14.22
CA TRP A 232 -2.79 -9.96 -14.48
C TRP A 232 -1.84 -9.72 -13.30
N TYR A 233 -2.35 -9.78 -12.06
CA TYR A 233 -1.49 -9.76 -10.89
C TYR A 233 -0.53 -10.95 -10.87
N GLY A 234 -0.99 -12.16 -11.21
CA GLY A 234 -0.18 -13.37 -11.30
C GLY A 234 0.99 -13.22 -12.27
N ARG A 235 0.74 -12.69 -13.47
CA ARG A 235 1.79 -12.43 -14.47
C ARG A 235 2.84 -11.42 -13.97
N ALA A 236 2.41 -10.35 -13.30
CA ALA A 236 3.33 -9.37 -12.74
C ALA A 236 4.10 -9.91 -11.52
N ALA A 237 3.42 -10.67 -10.64
CA ALA A 237 3.98 -11.27 -9.44
C ALA A 237 5.04 -12.33 -9.77
N ALA A 238 4.85 -13.10 -10.85
CA ALA A 238 5.82 -14.06 -11.38
C ALA A 238 7.13 -13.39 -11.83
N GLN A 239 7.09 -12.11 -12.17
CA GLN A 239 8.26 -11.29 -12.52
C GLN A 239 8.87 -10.56 -11.30
N GLY A 240 8.38 -10.85 -10.10
CA GLY A 240 8.86 -10.21 -8.87
C GLY A 240 8.14 -8.91 -8.49
N HIS A 241 7.08 -8.47 -9.18
CA HIS A 241 6.42 -7.21 -8.84
C HIS A 241 5.75 -7.25 -7.45
N ALA A 242 6.38 -6.61 -6.46
CA ALA A 242 6.03 -6.72 -5.05
C ALA A 242 4.57 -6.32 -4.73
N SER A 243 4.05 -5.23 -5.31
CA SER A 243 2.65 -4.83 -5.09
C SER A 243 1.64 -5.79 -5.72
N SER A 244 2.01 -6.50 -6.78
CA SER A 244 1.15 -7.56 -7.33
C SER A 244 1.13 -8.78 -6.44
N GLN A 245 2.28 -9.16 -5.88
CA GLN A 245 2.39 -10.23 -4.88
C GLN A 245 1.55 -9.88 -3.65
N PHE A 246 1.66 -8.66 -3.13
CA PHE A 246 0.83 -8.19 -2.02
C PHE A 246 -0.68 -8.25 -2.33
N ASN A 247 -1.11 -7.77 -3.50
CA ASN A 247 -2.53 -7.82 -3.87
C ASN A 247 -3.04 -9.25 -4.05
N LEU A 248 -2.25 -10.16 -4.65
CA LEU A 248 -2.60 -11.58 -4.68
C LEU A 248 -2.73 -12.16 -3.26
N ALA A 249 -1.83 -11.78 -2.36
CA ALA A 249 -1.89 -12.22 -0.97
C ALA A 249 -3.21 -11.80 -0.32
N LEU A 250 -3.63 -10.54 -0.48
CA LEU A 250 -4.92 -10.03 0.02
C LEU A 250 -6.12 -10.75 -0.60
N ILE A 251 -6.07 -11.03 -1.91
CA ILE A 251 -7.15 -11.75 -2.61
C ILE A 251 -7.27 -13.17 -2.06
N HIS A 252 -6.16 -13.88 -1.89
CA HIS A 252 -6.15 -15.22 -1.30
C HIS A 252 -6.54 -15.21 0.18
N ASP A 253 -6.25 -14.14 0.92
CA ASP A 253 -6.57 -14.07 2.35
C ASP A 253 -8.07 -13.87 2.59
N ASN A 254 -8.68 -12.97 1.83
CA ASN A 254 -10.06 -12.55 2.07
C ASN A 254 -11.06 -13.30 1.19
N GLY A 255 -10.70 -13.71 -0.04
CA GLY A 255 -11.59 -14.39 -1.01
C GLY A 255 -12.80 -13.56 -1.51
N HIS A 256 -13.18 -12.50 -0.80
CA HIS A 256 -14.36 -11.67 -1.05
C HIS A 256 -14.18 -10.80 -2.30
N GLY A 257 -15.21 -10.67 -3.12
CA GLY A 257 -15.21 -9.87 -4.35
C GLY A 257 -14.69 -10.60 -5.60
N HIS A 258 -14.10 -11.79 -5.46
CA HIS A 258 -13.49 -12.53 -6.57
C HIS A 258 -14.05 -13.94 -6.79
N ASN A 259 -15.10 -14.33 -6.06
CA ASN A 259 -15.65 -15.69 -6.07
C ASN A 259 -14.59 -16.77 -5.81
N LEU A 260 -13.53 -16.43 -5.07
CA LEU A 260 -12.43 -17.30 -4.70
C LEU A 260 -12.59 -17.70 -3.23
N GLN A 261 -12.39 -18.97 -2.92
CA GLN A 261 -12.33 -19.39 -1.51
C GLN A 261 -11.00 -18.91 -0.90
N PRO A 262 -11.01 -18.40 0.35
CA PRO A 262 -9.78 -18.06 1.04
C PRO A 262 -8.77 -19.21 1.03
N ASP A 263 -7.53 -18.91 0.67
CA ASP A 263 -6.38 -19.82 0.68
C ASP A 263 -5.27 -19.19 1.53
N PRO A 264 -5.24 -19.47 2.85
CA PRO A 264 -4.26 -18.86 3.75
C PRO A 264 -2.83 -19.30 3.44
N VAL A 265 -2.62 -20.44 2.77
CA VAL A 265 -1.29 -20.92 2.38
C VAL A 265 -0.75 -20.07 1.23
N GLN A 266 -1.56 -19.82 0.20
CA GLN A 266 -1.19 -18.92 -0.89
C GLN A 266 -1.04 -17.48 -0.42
N ALA A 267 -1.93 -17.02 0.48
CA ALA A 267 -1.82 -15.69 1.06
C ALA A 267 -0.47 -15.51 1.77
N LEU A 268 -0.10 -16.43 2.66
CA LEU A 268 1.18 -16.40 3.35
C LEU A 268 2.37 -16.47 2.38
N HIS A 269 2.30 -17.33 1.36
CA HIS A 269 3.34 -17.45 0.34
C HIS A 269 3.63 -16.10 -0.35
N TRP A 270 2.58 -15.40 -0.78
CA TRP A 270 2.72 -14.13 -1.47
C TRP A 270 3.07 -12.96 -0.54
N PHE A 271 2.53 -12.94 0.68
CA PHE A 271 2.95 -11.96 1.69
C PHE A 271 4.45 -12.04 1.97
N ARG A 272 5.00 -13.25 2.16
CA ARG A 272 6.45 -13.44 2.36
C ARG A 272 7.28 -12.89 1.19
N LYS A 273 6.94 -13.27 -0.04
CA LYS A 273 7.66 -12.78 -1.24
C LYS A 273 7.63 -11.25 -1.37
N ALA A 274 6.50 -10.60 -1.07
CA ALA A 274 6.41 -9.14 -1.11
C ALA A 274 7.17 -8.50 0.06
N ALA A 275 7.09 -9.07 1.26
CA ALA A 275 7.74 -8.57 2.47
C ALA A 275 9.27 -8.65 2.40
N GLU A 276 9.81 -9.74 1.84
CA GLU A 276 11.24 -9.95 1.57
C GLU A 276 11.81 -8.91 0.59
N GLN A 277 10.96 -8.32 -0.27
CA GLN A 277 11.32 -7.22 -1.17
C GLN A 277 11.13 -5.83 -0.55
N GLY A 278 10.78 -5.75 0.74
CA GLY A 278 10.59 -4.48 1.43
C GLY A 278 9.17 -3.90 1.38
N HIS A 279 8.18 -4.60 0.82
CA HIS A 279 6.83 -4.04 0.72
C HIS A 279 6.18 -3.86 2.11
N ALA A 280 6.10 -2.62 2.60
CA ALA A 280 5.71 -2.31 3.97
C ALA A 280 4.33 -2.88 4.38
N GLY A 281 3.32 -2.81 3.50
CA GLY A 281 2.01 -3.41 3.79
C GLY A 281 2.06 -4.95 3.91
N ALA A 282 2.98 -5.60 3.19
CA ALA A 282 3.14 -7.05 3.27
C ALA A 282 3.90 -7.45 4.54
N GLN A 283 4.89 -6.67 4.94
CA GLN A 283 5.60 -6.83 6.20
C GLN A 283 4.66 -6.65 7.40
N ASP A 284 3.79 -5.64 7.40
CA ASP A 284 2.77 -5.46 8.44
C ASP A 284 1.82 -6.67 8.52
N ASN A 285 1.31 -7.14 7.37
CA ASN A 285 0.44 -8.33 7.34
C ASN A 285 1.17 -9.61 7.79
N LEU A 286 2.46 -9.75 7.49
CA LEU A 286 3.26 -10.87 7.98
C LEU A 286 3.46 -10.78 9.49
N GLY A 287 3.64 -9.57 10.03
CA GLY A 287 3.66 -9.30 11.46
C GLY A 287 2.36 -9.74 12.15
N LEU A 288 1.20 -9.34 11.59
CA LEU A 288 -0.13 -9.73 12.09
C LEU A 288 -0.33 -11.25 12.12
N ARG A 289 0.19 -11.95 11.10
CA ARG A 289 0.11 -13.40 11.03
C ARG A 289 0.92 -14.07 12.12
N TYR A 290 2.16 -13.64 12.35
CA TYR A 290 2.97 -14.17 13.45
C TYR A 290 2.42 -13.79 14.83
N GLU A 291 1.84 -12.59 14.99
CA GLU A 291 1.24 -12.17 16.25
C GLU A 291 0.03 -13.03 16.63
N ASN A 292 -0.78 -13.44 15.65
CA ASN A 292 -2.05 -14.14 15.87
C ASN A 292 -1.99 -15.64 15.51
N GLY A 293 -0.86 -16.16 15.04
CA GLY A 293 -0.71 -17.56 14.60
C GLY A 293 -1.52 -17.90 13.34
N LEU A 294 -1.66 -16.97 12.38
CA LEU A 294 -2.51 -17.13 11.20
C LEU A 294 -1.74 -17.78 10.03
N GLY A 295 -1.80 -19.12 9.96
CA GLY A 295 -1.09 -19.93 8.95
C GLY A 295 0.40 -20.12 9.25
N VAL A 296 0.85 -19.68 10.43
CA VAL A 296 2.17 -19.84 11.01
C VAL A 296 2.03 -20.06 12.52
N ASP A 297 3.05 -20.63 13.17
CA ASP A 297 3.08 -20.65 14.63
C ASP A 297 3.15 -19.21 15.17
N GLN A 298 2.46 -18.98 16.29
CA GLN A 298 2.48 -17.66 16.94
C GLN A 298 3.91 -17.35 17.43
N ASP A 299 4.43 -16.20 17.02
CA ASP A 299 5.77 -15.74 17.37
C ASP A 299 5.80 -14.21 17.42
N HIS A 300 5.74 -13.66 18.63
CA HIS A 300 5.77 -12.20 18.82
C HIS A 300 7.12 -11.59 18.44
N ALA A 301 8.23 -12.33 18.49
CA ALA A 301 9.54 -11.80 18.10
C ALA A 301 9.63 -11.64 16.57
N GLN A 302 9.09 -12.61 15.81
CA GLN A 302 8.92 -12.47 14.37
C GLN A 302 7.92 -11.35 14.03
N ALA A 303 6.82 -11.23 14.78
CA ALA A 303 5.87 -10.14 14.59
C ALA A 303 6.57 -8.77 14.76
N ALA A 304 7.30 -8.58 15.86
CA ALA A 304 8.05 -7.35 16.12
C ALA A 304 9.12 -7.07 15.05
N HIS A 305 9.79 -8.10 14.54
CA HIS A 305 10.75 -7.96 13.44
C HIS A 305 10.10 -7.36 12.19
N TRP A 306 9.00 -7.96 11.72
CA TRP A 306 8.32 -7.50 10.50
C TRP A 306 7.61 -6.15 10.68
N TYR A 307 6.97 -5.92 11.83
CA TYR A 307 6.41 -4.60 12.14
C TYR A 307 7.50 -3.53 12.16
N ARG A 308 8.68 -3.79 12.73
CA ARG A 308 9.78 -2.83 12.73
C ARG A 308 10.23 -2.46 11.31
N GLN A 309 10.40 -3.43 10.42
CA GLN A 309 10.77 -3.18 9.02
C GLN A 309 9.75 -2.29 8.29
N ALA A 310 8.45 -2.48 8.53
CA ALA A 310 7.41 -1.63 7.94
C ALA A 310 7.30 -0.26 8.64
N ALA A 311 7.45 -0.22 9.96
CA ALA A 311 7.35 0.99 10.77
C ALA A 311 8.47 1.99 10.47
N GLU A 312 9.69 1.50 10.24
CA GLU A 312 10.87 2.28 9.83
C GLU A 312 10.68 2.91 8.43
N GLN A 313 9.86 2.31 7.57
CA GLN A 313 9.45 2.87 6.28
C GLN A 313 8.30 3.89 6.41
N GLY A 314 7.80 4.13 7.63
CA GLY A 314 6.71 5.06 7.87
C GLY A 314 5.31 4.44 7.85
N PHE A 315 5.16 3.12 7.71
CA PHE A 315 3.83 2.51 7.59
C PHE A 315 3.05 2.59 8.91
N ALA A 316 2.02 3.43 8.95
CA ALA A 316 1.33 3.81 10.18
C ALA A 316 0.70 2.62 10.94
N GLY A 317 0.15 1.63 10.24
CA GLY A 317 -0.37 0.40 10.86
C GLY A 317 0.70 -0.36 11.64
N ALA A 318 1.86 -0.57 11.02
CA ALA A 318 2.99 -1.25 11.65
C ALA A 318 3.61 -0.45 12.80
N GLN A 319 3.65 0.87 12.69
CA GLN A 319 4.07 1.73 13.80
C GLN A 319 3.14 1.54 15.02
N TYR A 320 1.82 1.49 14.79
CA TYR A 320 0.86 1.22 15.85
C TYR A 320 1.03 -0.18 16.44
N HIS A 321 1.10 -1.23 15.61
CA HIS A 321 1.30 -2.60 16.09
C HIS A 321 2.61 -2.77 16.88
N LEU A 322 3.71 -2.20 16.40
CA LEU A 322 4.99 -2.20 17.12
C LEU A 322 4.89 -1.46 18.46
N GLY A 323 4.17 -0.34 18.49
CA GLY A 323 3.88 0.41 19.73
C GLY A 323 3.13 -0.46 20.76
N LEU A 324 2.16 -1.25 20.32
CA LEU A 324 1.45 -2.21 21.18
C LEU A 324 2.37 -3.31 21.71
N LEU A 325 3.25 -3.88 20.87
CA LEU A 325 4.20 -4.90 21.31
C LEU A 325 5.18 -4.37 22.36
N TYR A 326 5.70 -3.14 22.20
CA TYR A 326 6.53 -2.50 23.23
C TYR A 326 5.76 -2.21 24.52
N ALA A 327 4.49 -1.81 24.43
CA ALA A 327 3.66 -1.55 25.62
C ALA A 327 3.43 -2.84 26.43
N ALA A 328 3.24 -3.96 25.74
CA ALA A 328 2.97 -5.26 26.33
C ALA A 328 4.23 -6.08 26.66
N GLY A 329 5.40 -5.74 26.11
CA GLY A 329 6.62 -6.53 26.25
C GLY A 329 6.56 -7.87 25.50
N LEU A 330 5.82 -7.93 24.39
CA LEU A 330 5.61 -9.15 23.60
C LEU A 330 6.60 -9.20 22.43
N GLY A 331 7.52 -10.16 22.45
CA GLY A 331 8.55 -10.31 21.41
C GLY A 331 9.66 -9.25 21.44
N VAL A 332 9.53 -8.26 22.32
CA VAL A 332 10.49 -7.19 22.63
C VAL A 332 10.45 -6.91 24.12
N SER A 333 11.53 -6.34 24.67
CA SER A 333 11.50 -5.82 26.04
C SER A 333 10.44 -4.73 26.17
N GLN A 334 9.68 -4.74 27.26
CA GLN A 334 8.69 -3.71 27.53
C GLN A 334 9.36 -2.33 27.61
N ASP A 335 8.83 -1.36 26.85
CA ASP A 335 9.36 0.00 26.79
C ASP A 335 8.21 0.99 26.54
N ALA A 336 7.81 1.70 27.60
CA ALA A 336 6.71 2.66 27.54
C ALA A 336 7.05 3.89 26.68
N ALA A 337 8.32 4.31 26.64
CA ALA A 337 8.74 5.46 25.85
C ALA A 337 8.73 5.11 24.36
N ALA A 338 9.27 3.95 23.98
CA ALA A 338 9.21 3.45 22.61
C ALA A 338 7.76 3.22 22.16
N ALA A 339 6.93 2.63 23.02
CA ALA A 339 5.50 2.44 22.75
C ALA A 339 4.79 3.77 22.44
N ALA A 340 5.03 4.80 23.26
CA ALA A 340 4.44 6.12 23.08
C ALA A 340 4.94 6.81 21.80
N ASP A 341 6.24 6.71 21.49
CA ASP A 341 6.82 7.29 20.28
C ASP A 341 6.25 6.67 19.01
N TRP A 342 6.24 5.34 18.91
CA TRP A 342 5.70 4.64 17.73
C TRP A 342 4.19 4.89 17.56
N THR A 343 3.42 4.85 18.65
CA THR A 343 1.98 5.16 18.62
C THR A 343 1.74 6.60 18.17
N ARG A 344 2.56 7.56 18.63
CA ARG A 344 2.50 8.96 18.19
C ARG A 344 2.74 9.12 16.70
N ARG A 345 3.80 8.50 16.17
CA ARG A 345 4.10 8.55 14.72
C ARG A 345 2.93 8.01 13.88
N ALA A 346 2.30 6.92 14.32
CA ALA A 346 1.11 6.39 13.65
C ALA A 346 -0.08 7.37 13.72
N ALA A 347 -0.33 7.94 14.89
CA ALA A 347 -1.44 8.88 15.11
C ALA A 347 -1.30 10.19 14.33
N GLU A 348 -0.08 10.71 14.20
CA GLU A 348 0.25 11.90 13.41
C GLU A 348 -0.04 11.69 11.91
N GLN A 349 0.07 10.45 11.43
CA GLN A 349 -0.29 10.05 10.07
C GLN A 349 -1.80 9.77 9.88
N GLY A 350 -2.62 9.98 10.90
CA GLY A 350 -4.06 9.76 10.81
C GLY A 350 -4.53 8.38 11.28
N HIS A 351 -3.65 7.50 11.77
CA HIS A 351 -4.05 6.14 12.14
C HIS A 351 -5.08 6.14 13.28
N LEU A 352 -6.31 5.75 12.95
CA LEU A 352 -7.49 5.89 13.81
C LEU A 352 -7.30 5.30 15.21
N ARG A 353 -6.89 4.03 15.28
CA ARG A 353 -6.70 3.35 16.58
C ARG A 353 -5.55 3.93 17.39
N ALA A 354 -4.53 4.49 16.73
CA ALA A 354 -3.40 5.11 17.42
C ALA A 354 -3.80 6.46 18.03
N GLN A 355 -4.60 7.25 17.31
CA GLN A 355 -5.16 8.50 17.85
C GLN A 355 -6.04 8.25 19.07
N PHE A 356 -6.93 7.26 19.00
CA PHE A 356 -7.78 6.90 20.13
C PHE A 356 -6.96 6.34 21.31
N ASP A 357 -5.97 5.49 21.05
CA ASP A 357 -5.08 4.96 22.10
C ASP A 357 -4.30 6.07 22.81
N LEU A 358 -3.77 7.06 22.09
CA LEU A 358 -3.15 8.23 22.72
C LEU A 358 -4.13 9.01 23.58
N ALA A 359 -5.36 9.20 23.12
CA ALA A 359 -6.38 9.88 23.90
C ALA A 359 -6.61 9.20 25.26
N LEU A 360 -6.76 7.86 25.26
CA LEU A 360 -6.90 7.06 26.48
C LEU A 360 -5.68 7.16 27.39
N ARG A 361 -4.47 7.13 26.83
CA ARG A 361 -3.23 7.24 27.62
C ARG A 361 -3.04 8.62 28.23
N TYR A 362 -3.44 9.68 27.55
CA TYR A 362 -3.43 11.05 28.09
C TYR A 362 -4.51 11.25 29.16
N GLU A 363 -5.72 10.72 28.94
CA GLU A 363 -6.81 10.76 29.93
C GLU A 363 -6.44 10.00 31.22
N SER A 364 -5.81 8.83 31.08
CA SER A 364 -5.40 8.01 32.23
C SER A 364 -4.08 8.46 32.88
N GLY A 365 -3.41 9.49 32.36
CA GLY A 365 -2.14 10.00 32.88
C GLY A 365 -0.93 9.10 32.61
N GLN A 366 -1.04 8.06 31.77
CA GLN A 366 0.03 7.10 31.46
C GLN A 366 1.21 7.71 30.69
N LEU A 367 1.04 8.88 30.06
CA LEU A 367 2.08 9.58 29.29
C LEU A 367 2.78 10.72 30.04
N SER A 368 2.46 10.91 31.32
CA SER A 368 2.99 12.00 32.16
C SER A 368 4.46 11.85 32.60
N GLY A 369 5.15 10.77 32.19
CA GLY A 369 6.54 10.48 32.57
C GLY A 369 6.74 10.09 34.04
N GLN A 370 5.65 9.97 34.80
CA GLN A 370 5.64 9.54 36.19
C GLN A 370 5.46 8.00 36.27
N PRO A 371 6.05 7.32 37.28
CA PRO A 371 5.91 5.87 37.44
C PRO A 371 4.44 5.43 37.53
N SER A 372 4.12 4.31 36.88
CA SER A 372 2.79 3.70 36.93
C SER A 372 2.32 3.51 38.38
N GLY A 373 1.20 4.12 38.76
CA GLY A 373 0.65 4.05 40.12
C GLY A 373 0.87 5.27 41.01
N SER A 374 1.59 6.30 40.55
CA SER A 374 1.80 7.54 41.33
C SER A 374 0.63 8.54 41.27
N GLY A 375 -0.48 8.22 40.58
CA GLY A 375 -1.61 9.14 40.43
C GLY A 375 -1.27 10.36 39.57
N ALA A 376 -0.50 10.16 38.50
CA ALA A 376 -0.09 11.26 37.65
C ALA A 376 -1.28 11.95 36.98
N ALA A 377 -1.24 13.28 36.93
CA ALA A 377 -2.34 14.09 36.44
C ALA A 377 -2.61 13.82 34.95
N ALA A 378 -3.88 13.61 34.61
CA ALA A 378 -4.34 13.50 33.23
C ALA A 378 -4.02 14.78 32.44
N ASP A 379 -3.58 14.63 31.19
CA ASP A 379 -3.47 15.75 30.26
C ASP A 379 -4.74 15.79 29.41
N LEU A 380 -5.79 16.41 29.97
CA LEU A 380 -7.11 16.46 29.33
C LEU A 380 -7.07 17.25 28.01
N GLN A 381 -6.15 18.22 27.87
CA GLN A 381 -6.01 18.97 26.62
C GLN A 381 -5.51 18.08 25.50
N GLN A 382 -4.48 17.27 25.76
CA GLN A 382 -3.98 16.29 24.78
C GLN A 382 -4.98 15.15 24.53
N ALA A 383 -5.66 14.68 25.58
CA ALA A 383 -6.72 13.68 25.45
C ALA A 383 -7.83 14.18 24.51
N LEU A 384 -8.33 15.40 24.73
CA LEU A 384 -9.32 16.05 23.86
C LEU A 384 -8.80 16.18 22.43
N TYR A 385 -7.57 16.64 22.23
CA TYR A 385 -6.97 16.82 20.91
C TYR A 385 -6.94 15.52 20.09
N TRP A 386 -6.44 14.43 20.67
CA TRP A 386 -6.34 13.16 19.97
C TRP A 386 -7.69 12.45 19.82
N CYS A 387 -8.55 12.53 20.84
CA CYS A 387 -9.90 11.99 20.79
C CYS A 387 -10.73 12.66 19.69
N ARG A 388 -10.60 13.99 19.55
CA ARG A 388 -11.22 14.79 18.49
C ARG A 388 -10.85 14.29 17.10
N LYS A 389 -9.55 14.10 16.84
CA LYS A 389 -9.08 13.58 15.54
C LYS A 389 -9.65 12.20 15.21
N ALA A 390 -9.73 11.30 16.18
CA ALA A 390 -10.32 9.98 15.97
C ALA A 390 -11.85 10.06 15.78
N ALA A 391 -12.54 10.92 16.55
CA ALA A 391 -13.98 11.13 16.46
C ALA A 391 -14.42 11.73 15.12
N ASP A 392 -13.61 12.64 14.56
CA ASP A 392 -13.83 13.28 13.25
C ASP A 392 -13.64 12.29 12.08
N GLN A 393 -12.99 11.14 12.30
CA GLN A 393 -12.92 10.00 11.37
C GLN A 393 -14.08 9.01 11.56
N ASP A 394 -15.17 9.46 12.18
CA ASP A 394 -16.39 8.71 12.45
C ASP A 394 -16.26 7.49 13.38
N TYR A 395 -15.25 7.48 14.25
CA TYR A 395 -15.04 6.36 15.18
C TYR A 395 -15.89 6.47 16.45
N ALA A 396 -16.96 5.67 16.54
CA ALA A 396 -17.94 5.74 17.63
C ALA A 396 -17.36 5.73 19.07
N PRO A 397 -16.36 4.90 19.43
CA PRO A 397 -15.75 4.94 20.76
C PRO A 397 -15.09 6.29 21.08
N ALA A 398 -14.42 6.91 20.09
CA ALA A 398 -13.84 8.24 20.24
C ALA A 398 -14.91 9.33 20.31
N GLN A 399 -15.99 9.21 19.55
CA GLN A 399 -17.12 10.14 19.64
C GLN A 399 -17.78 10.07 21.03
N TYR A 400 -17.99 8.87 21.56
CA TYR A 400 -18.49 8.68 22.93
C TYR A 400 -17.55 9.28 23.97
N MET A 401 -16.26 8.95 23.92
CA MET A 401 -15.26 9.48 24.85
C MET A 401 -15.16 11.00 24.76
N LEU A 402 -15.23 11.58 23.56
CA LEU A 402 -15.22 13.02 23.37
C LEU A 402 -16.44 13.68 24.04
N GLY A 403 -17.63 13.08 23.93
CA GLY A 403 -18.81 13.50 24.68
C GLY A 403 -18.56 13.49 26.19
N GLN A 404 -17.91 12.44 26.72
CA GLN A 404 -17.59 12.35 28.15
C GLN A 404 -16.59 13.41 28.61
N LEU A 405 -15.54 13.66 27.81
CA LEU A 405 -14.53 14.66 28.14
C LEU A 405 -15.12 16.07 28.15
N LEU A 406 -16.01 16.38 27.21
CA LEU A 406 -16.72 17.66 27.15
C LEU A 406 -17.69 17.84 28.33
N ASP A 407 -18.33 16.78 28.80
CA ASP A 407 -19.22 16.83 29.99
C ASP A 407 -18.47 17.03 31.31
N ARG A 408 -17.21 16.59 31.38
CA ARG A 408 -16.36 16.76 32.56
C ARG A 408 -15.68 18.14 32.60
N ASP A 409 -15.83 18.95 31.56
CA ASP A 409 -15.24 20.29 31.54
C ASP A 409 -16.02 21.25 32.45
N ASP A 410 -15.57 21.34 33.70
CA ASP A 410 -16.13 22.22 34.74
C ASP A 410 -15.77 23.71 34.51
N SER A 411 -15.05 24.06 33.44
CA SER A 411 -14.71 25.46 33.12
C SER A 411 -15.94 26.32 32.78
N GLY A 412 -17.09 25.69 32.51
CA GLY A 412 -18.33 26.34 32.08
C GLY A 412 -18.24 26.94 30.67
N SER A 413 -17.15 26.68 29.95
CA SER A 413 -16.91 27.21 28.59
C SER A 413 -17.48 26.34 27.48
N VAL A 414 -17.77 25.07 27.77
CA VAL A 414 -18.31 24.10 26.81
C VAL A 414 -19.83 24.06 26.89
N ASP A 415 -20.50 24.29 25.76
CA ASP A 415 -21.94 24.14 25.63
C ASP A 415 -22.32 22.64 25.74
N PRO A 416 -23.17 22.23 26.70
CA PRO A 416 -23.62 20.84 26.87
C PRO A 416 -24.25 20.22 25.62
N ARG A 417 -24.72 21.05 24.66
CA ARG A 417 -25.19 20.60 23.34
C ARG A 417 -24.09 19.92 22.54
N GLN A 418 -22.85 20.40 22.62
CA GLN A 418 -21.73 19.85 21.85
C GLN A 418 -21.45 18.40 22.24
N ALA A 419 -21.42 18.10 23.55
CA ALA A 419 -21.28 16.73 24.03
C ALA A 419 -22.47 15.86 23.58
N GLY A 420 -23.70 16.40 23.63
CA GLY A 420 -24.91 15.75 23.11
C GLY A 420 -24.82 15.35 21.64
N ASP A 421 -24.27 16.21 20.78
CA ASP A 421 -24.10 15.92 19.36
C ASP A 421 -23.08 14.79 19.11
N TRP A 422 -22.03 14.69 19.91
CA TRP A 422 -21.07 13.57 19.83
C TRP A 422 -21.67 12.24 20.30
N TYR A 423 -22.43 12.26 21.39
CA TYR A 423 -23.18 11.06 21.80
C TYR A 423 -24.17 10.62 20.73
N ARG A 424 -24.86 11.57 20.07
CA ARG A 424 -25.78 11.24 18.97
C ARG A 424 -25.09 10.50 17.84
N LYS A 425 -23.96 11.02 17.34
CA LYS A 425 -23.18 10.35 16.27
C LYS A 425 -22.80 8.92 16.66
N ALA A 426 -22.26 8.72 17.86
CA ALA A 426 -21.89 7.40 18.34
C ALA A 426 -23.11 6.48 18.52
N ALA A 427 -24.22 7.02 19.04
CA ALA A 427 -25.46 6.28 19.30
C ALA A 427 -26.13 5.79 18.01
N GLU A 428 -26.12 6.61 16.96
CA GLU A 428 -26.63 6.29 15.62
C GLU A 428 -25.82 5.15 14.95
N GLN A 429 -24.53 5.02 15.29
CA GLN A 429 -23.70 3.88 14.89
C GLN A 429 -23.91 2.62 15.75
N GLY A 430 -24.82 2.65 16.72
CA GLY A 430 -25.11 1.51 17.58
C GLY A 430 -24.35 1.46 18.91
N HIS A 431 -23.53 2.46 19.26
CA HIS A 431 -22.71 2.42 20.47
C HIS A 431 -23.57 2.46 21.76
N ALA A 432 -23.70 1.32 22.45
CA ALA A 432 -24.64 1.14 23.56
C ALA A 432 -24.48 2.17 24.70
N GLN A 433 -23.25 2.52 25.08
CA GLN A 433 -23.02 3.50 26.15
C GLN A 433 -23.41 4.92 25.71
N ALA A 434 -23.27 5.25 24.42
CA ALA A 434 -23.67 6.54 23.89
C ALA A 434 -25.19 6.64 23.77
N GLN A 435 -25.85 5.56 23.37
CA GLN A 435 -27.32 5.44 23.38
C GLN A 435 -27.87 5.65 24.80
N PHE A 436 -27.27 5.02 25.81
CA PHE A 436 -27.65 5.27 27.20
C PHE A 436 -27.44 6.74 27.62
N ALA A 437 -26.27 7.31 27.30
CA ALA A 437 -25.96 8.71 27.64
C ALA A 437 -26.95 9.69 26.97
N LEU A 438 -27.33 9.43 25.72
CA LEU A 438 -28.30 10.24 25.00
C LEU A 438 -29.72 10.10 25.58
N GLY A 439 -30.13 8.89 25.95
CA GLY A 439 -31.38 8.65 26.66
C GLY A 439 -31.44 9.43 27.98
N LEU A 440 -30.36 9.43 28.75
CA LEU A 440 -30.24 10.19 30.00
C LEU A 440 -30.39 11.69 29.80
N ARG A 441 -29.82 12.24 28.71
CA ARG A 441 -29.92 13.67 28.39
C ARG A 441 -31.33 14.11 28.09
N TYR A 442 -32.06 13.33 27.29
CA TYR A 442 -33.46 13.61 26.99
C TYR A 442 -34.36 13.47 28.24
N ASP A 443 -34.06 12.52 29.11
CA ASP A 443 -34.79 12.31 30.38
C ASP A 443 -34.55 13.46 31.37
N SER A 444 -33.29 13.89 31.53
CA SER A 444 -32.90 14.93 32.50
C SER A 444 -33.00 16.36 31.97
N ALA A 445 -33.23 16.55 30.66
CA ALA A 445 -33.12 17.83 29.96
C ALA A 445 -31.70 18.45 29.98
N HIS A 446 -30.67 17.61 29.88
CA HIS A 446 -29.27 18.06 29.93
C HIS A 446 -28.75 18.39 28.51
N GLY A 447 -28.71 19.68 28.18
CA GLY A 447 -28.29 20.17 26.86
C GLY A 447 -29.33 19.98 25.75
N VAL A 448 -30.48 19.37 26.04
CA VAL A 448 -31.60 19.18 25.10
C VAL A 448 -32.92 19.41 25.83
N ALA A 449 -33.98 19.74 25.08
CA ALA A 449 -35.33 19.78 25.64
C ALA A 449 -35.71 18.39 26.18
N ARG A 450 -36.47 18.37 27.27
CA ARG A 450 -36.95 17.11 27.84
C ARG A 450 -37.88 16.41 26.86
N ASP A 451 -37.58 15.15 26.58
CA ASP A 451 -38.37 14.32 25.66
C ASP A 451 -38.32 12.86 26.12
N TYR A 452 -39.40 12.41 26.75
CA TYR A 452 -39.43 11.06 27.30
C TYR A 452 -39.61 9.99 26.23
N GLU A 453 -40.18 10.30 25.06
CA GLU A 453 -40.29 9.34 23.96
C GLU A 453 -38.90 9.11 23.35
N ALA A 454 -38.13 10.18 23.15
CA ALA A 454 -36.73 10.06 22.71
C ALA A 454 -35.86 9.35 23.75
N ALA A 455 -36.05 9.64 25.05
CA ALA A 455 -35.35 8.95 26.12
C ALA A 455 -35.65 7.43 26.12
N HIS A 456 -36.93 7.05 26.00
CA HIS A 456 -37.37 5.66 25.89
C HIS A 456 -36.72 4.96 24.71
N PHE A 457 -36.76 5.58 23.52
CA PHE A 457 -36.16 5.03 22.31
C PHE A 457 -34.68 4.70 22.50
N TRP A 458 -33.89 5.65 22.99
CA TRP A 458 -32.46 5.44 23.16
C TRP A 458 -32.11 4.47 24.28
N TYR A 459 -32.85 4.46 25.39
CA TYR A 459 -32.70 3.43 26.40
C TYR A 459 -33.05 2.05 25.86
N LEU A 460 -34.09 1.91 25.03
CA LEU A 460 -34.47 0.64 24.40
C LEU A 460 -33.35 0.08 23.51
N CYS A 461 -32.74 0.94 22.69
CA CYS A 461 -31.59 0.57 21.88
C CYS A 461 -30.42 0.06 22.74
N ALA A 462 -30.06 0.76 23.82
CA ALA A 462 -28.97 0.35 24.71
C ALA A 462 -29.31 -0.92 25.51
N ALA A 463 -30.55 -1.05 25.99
CA ALA A 463 -30.99 -2.15 26.82
C ALA A 463 -31.04 -3.49 26.08
N ARG A 464 -31.40 -3.47 24.79
CA ARG A 464 -31.34 -4.64 23.89
C ARG A 464 -29.92 -5.16 23.69
N GLN A 465 -28.93 -4.31 23.87
CA GLN A 465 -27.50 -4.67 23.85
C GLN A 465 -26.98 -5.08 25.24
N GLY A 466 -27.85 -5.25 26.24
CA GLY A 466 -27.48 -5.70 27.57
C GLY A 466 -27.09 -4.58 28.56
N HIS A 467 -27.26 -3.30 28.21
CA HIS A 467 -26.86 -2.20 29.10
C HIS A 467 -27.76 -2.12 30.36
N ALA A 468 -27.24 -2.57 31.51
CA ALA A 468 -28.00 -2.78 32.75
C ALA A 468 -28.75 -1.53 33.27
N ARG A 469 -28.12 -0.35 33.24
CA ARG A 469 -28.78 0.91 33.66
C ARG A 469 -29.88 1.35 32.70
N ALA A 470 -29.75 1.03 31.40
CA ALA A 470 -30.78 1.34 30.42
C ALA A 470 -31.99 0.42 30.61
N GLN A 471 -31.74 -0.87 30.87
CA GLN A 471 -32.79 -1.84 31.25
C GLN A 471 -33.54 -1.37 32.50
N PHE A 472 -32.83 -0.89 33.52
CA PHE A 472 -33.47 -0.35 34.71
C PHE A 472 -34.33 0.88 34.40
N ASN A 473 -33.81 1.85 33.65
CA ASN A 473 -34.54 3.07 33.30
C ASN A 473 -35.81 2.76 32.48
N LEU A 474 -35.73 1.85 31.49
CA LEU A 474 -36.93 1.37 30.78
C LEU A 474 -37.95 0.74 31.71
N GLY A 475 -37.49 -0.12 32.62
CA GLY A 475 -38.34 -0.75 33.62
C GLY A 475 -39.12 0.26 34.45
N VAL A 476 -38.47 1.37 34.83
CA VAL A 476 -39.11 2.49 35.55
C VAL A 476 -40.06 3.26 34.63
N MET A 477 -39.68 3.53 33.37
CA MET A 477 -40.52 4.27 32.42
C MET A 477 -41.82 3.52 32.09
N TYR A 478 -41.76 2.21 31.84
CA TYR A 478 -42.94 1.37 31.64
C TYR A 478 -43.82 1.28 32.90
N ALA A 479 -43.22 1.27 34.09
CA ALA A 479 -43.98 1.28 35.34
C ALA A 479 -44.71 2.61 35.59
N ALA A 480 -44.13 3.73 35.15
CA ALA A 480 -44.64 5.08 35.37
C ALA A 480 -45.50 5.60 34.20
N GLY A 481 -45.42 5.01 33.02
CA GLY A 481 -46.06 5.54 31.80
C GLY A 481 -45.37 6.78 31.23
N GLN A 482 -44.06 6.91 31.43
CA GLN A 482 -43.29 8.09 31.06
C GLN A 482 -42.64 7.88 29.69
N GLY A 483 -43.10 8.62 28.67
CA GLY A 483 -42.61 8.47 27.29
C GLY A 483 -43.05 7.20 26.56
N VAL A 484 -43.82 6.34 27.23
CA VAL A 484 -44.41 5.12 26.70
C VAL A 484 -45.67 4.80 27.52
N PRO A 485 -46.72 4.19 26.95
CA PRO A 485 -47.87 3.75 27.75
C PRO A 485 -47.43 2.81 28.90
N PRO A 486 -48.06 2.91 30.08
CA PRO A 486 -47.75 2.00 31.18
C PRO A 486 -47.94 0.53 30.77
N ASP A 487 -46.91 -0.28 30.99
CA ASP A 487 -46.96 -1.73 30.74
C ASP A 487 -46.24 -2.45 31.89
N PRO A 488 -46.99 -3.04 32.84
CA PRO A 488 -46.38 -3.72 33.98
C PRO A 488 -45.64 -5.00 33.60
N VAL A 489 -45.95 -5.62 32.46
CA VAL A 489 -45.31 -6.84 31.97
C VAL A 489 -43.91 -6.51 31.44
N GLU A 490 -43.80 -5.49 30.58
CA GLU A 490 -42.52 -4.97 30.11
C GLU A 490 -41.69 -4.36 31.25
N ALA A 491 -42.33 -3.61 32.16
CA ALA A 491 -41.66 -3.06 33.34
C ALA A 491 -41.01 -4.16 34.19
N TYR A 492 -41.74 -5.25 34.45
CA TYR A 492 -41.21 -6.40 35.19
C TYR A 492 -40.04 -7.05 34.44
N ALA A 493 -40.20 -7.32 33.13
CA ALA A 493 -39.17 -7.99 32.34
C ALA A 493 -37.85 -7.21 32.30
N TRP A 494 -37.90 -5.89 32.07
CA TRP A 494 -36.70 -5.06 32.03
C TRP A 494 -36.04 -4.88 33.41
N LEU A 495 -36.83 -4.69 34.48
CA LEU A 495 -36.30 -4.63 35.85
C LEU A 495 -35.65 -5.96 36.26
N HIS A 496 -36.23 -7.09 35.87
CA HIS A 496 -35.66 -8.41 36.13
C HIS A 496 -34.29 -8.55 35.44
N ARG A 497 -34.19 -8.20 34.15
CA ARG A 497 -32.92 -8.22 33.40
C ARG A 497 -31.86 -7.31 34.04
N ALA A 498 -32.24 -6.10 34.43
CA ALA A 498 -31.32 -5.18 35.11
C ALA A 498 -30.80 -5.75 36.43
N GLY A 499 -31.66 -6.41 37.22
CA GLY A 499 -31.26 -7.10 38.45
C GLY A 499 -30.33 -8.29 38.19
N ALA A 500 -30.62 -9.10 37.17
CA ALA A 500 -29.76 -10.19 36.74
C ALA A 500 -28.39 -9.71 36.24
N ALA A 501 -28.34 -8.52 35.63
CA ALA A 501 -27.11 -7.83 35.25
C ALA A 501 -26.39 -7.14 36.43
N GLY A 502 -26.80 -7.40 37.68
CA GLY A 502 -26.12 -6.94 38.90
C GLY A 502 -26.57 -5.58 39.44
N LEU A 503 -27.64 -4.97 38.89
CA LEU A 503 -28.08 -3.65 39.34
C LEU A 503 -28.99 -3.74 40.58
N ALA A 504 -28.39 -3.70 41.77
CA ALA A 504 -29.07 -3.90 43.05
C ALA A 504 -30.38 -3.09 43.27
N PRO A 505 -30.49 -1.80 42.86
CA PRO A 505 -31.74 -1.05 42.99
C PRO A 505 -32.94 -1.69 42.28
N ALA A 506 -32.72 -2.48 41.23
CA ALA A 506 -33.78 -3.10 40.43
C ALA A 506 -34.70 -4.01 41.26
N ALA A 507 -34.16 -4.73 42.25
CA ALA A 507 -34.94 -5.66 43.07
C ALA A 507 -36.11 -4.98 43.81
N ARG A 508 -35.89 -3.78 44.36
CA ARG A 508 -36.93 -3.03 45.07
C ARG A 508 -38.05 -2.57 44.13
N TYR A 509 -37.70 -2.13 42.92
CA TYR A 509 -38.68 -1.71 41.92
C TYR A 509 -39.44 -2.91 41.37
N LEU A 510 -38.75 -4.02 41.13
CA LEU A 510 -39.35 -5.27 40.67
C LEU A 510 -40.40 -5.78 41.67
N GLN A 511 -40.10 -5.77 42.98
CA GLN A 511 -41.09 -6.14 44.02
C GLN A 511 -42.34 -5.25 43.98
N ARG A 512 -42.16 -3.94 43.79
CA ARG A 512 -43.28 -2.99 43.73
C ARG A 512 -44.15 -3.18 42.49
N VAL A 513 -43.54 -3.45 41.34
CA VAL A 513 -44.26 -3.74 40.09
C VAL A 513 -45.00 -5.08 40.22
N ALA A 514 -44.32 -6.13 40.71
CA ALA A 514 -44.90 -7.46 40.91
C ALA A 514 -46.11 -7.45 41.86
N ALA A 515 -46.07 -6.65 42.93
CA ALA A 515 -47.18 -6.53 43.88
C ALA A 515 -48.48 -5.98 43.27
N ARG A 516 -48.41 -5.39 42.07
CA ARG A 516 -49.56 -4.80 41.35
C ARG A 516 -49.99 -5.63 40.14
N MET A 517 -49.32 -6.75 39.86
CA MET A 517 -49.58 -7.61 38.71
C MET A 517 -50.48 -8.79 39.06
N SER A 518 -51.32 -9.20 38.12
CA SER A 518 -52.07 -10.46 38.25
C SER A 518 -51.14 -11.67 38.01
N PRO A 519 -51.53 -12.89 38.45
CA PRO A 519 -50.78 -14.10 38.14
C PRO A 519 -50.57 -14.33 36.64
N ALA A 520 -51.55 -13.97 35.80
CA ALA A 520 -51.43 -14.06 34.34
C ALA A 520 -50.37 -13.11 33.78
N MET A 521 -50.31 -11.87 34.29
CA MET A 521 -49.28 -10.90 33.91
C MET A 521 -47.88 -11.34 34.34
N LEU A 522 -47.74 -11.94 35.54
CA LEU A 522 -46.48 -12.49 36.02
C LEU A 522 -46.00 -13.67 35.15
N ALA A 523 -46.92 -14.56 34.77
CA ALA A 523 -46.61 -15.66 33.86
C ALA A 523 -46.16 -15.14 32.49
N GLN A 524 -46.87 -14.15 31.93
CA GLN A 524 -46.49 -13.50 30.67
C GLN A 524 -45.12 -12.83 30.76
N ALA A 525 -44.83 -12.09 31.83
CA ALA A 525 -43.54 -11.45 32.03
C ALA A 525 -42.41 -12.49 32.14
N GLY A 526 -42.68 -13.62 32.81
CA GLY A 526 -41.75 -14.75 32.90
C GLY A 526 -41.38 -15.33 31.52
N THR A 527 -42.31 -15.37 30.57
CA THR A 527 -42.01 -15.80 29.20
C THR A 527 -41.10 -14.82 28.46
N LEU A 528 -41.32 -13.51 28.61
CA LEU A 528 -40.45 -12.49 28.02
C LEU A 528 -39.05 -12.52 28.62
N VAL A 529 -38.94 -12.77 29.93
CA VAL A 529 -37.64 -12.94 30.60
C VAL A 529 -36.87 -14.14 30.05
N GLY A 530 -37.56 -15.24 29.72
CA GLY A 530 -36.94 -16.49 29.25
C GLY A 530 -36.73 -16.62 27.74
N SER A 531 -37.28 -15.73 26.91
CA SER A 531 -37.22 -15.80 25.43
C SER A 531 -36.05 -15.02 24.81
N ALA A 532 -34.99 -14.76 25.56
CA ALA A 532 -33.83 -13.96 25.13
C ALA A 532 -32.52 -14.73 25.30
#